data_AF-A0A841TVX5-F1
#
_entry.id   AF-A0A841TVX5-F1
#
_cell.length_a   1.000
_cell.length_b   1.000
_cell.length_c   1.000
_cell.angle_alpha   90.00
_cell.angle_beta   90.00
_cell.angle_gamma   90.00
#
_symmetry.space_group_name_H-M   'P 1'
#
loop_
_entity.id
_entity.type
_entity.pdbx_description
1 polymer ?
#
loop_
_entity_poly.entity_id
_entity_poly.type
_entity_poly.pdbx_seq_one_letter_code
_entity_poly.pdbx_strand_id
1 'polypeptide(L)'
;MNEQKFSKRAIWMAVNSEHGDRLVEIAREHVRLAKELTTNQIADLDDGTTYNVRGIIGARIEQLRAERNAIIQQYEEEDTYGDSSNGS
;
A
#
# COMPACT_ATOMS: atom_id res chain seq x y z
N MET A 1 4.31 7.81 -11.98
CA MET A 1 3.46 7.13 -10.99
C MET A 1 3.06 8.16 -9.96
N ASN A 2 1.75 8.43 -9.81
CA ASN A 2 1.27 9.42 -8.85
C ASN A 2 1.23 8.79 -7.46
N GLU A 3 1.97 9.37 -6.52
CA GLU A 3 1.86 9.03 -5.10
C GLU A 3 0.47 9.48 -4.62
N GLN A 4 -0.41 8.51 -4.33
CA GLN A 4 -1.75 8.80 -3.84
C GLN A 4 -1.61 9.30 -2.40
N LYS A 5 -1.90 10.59 -2.20
CA LYS A 5 -1.80 11.24 -0.89
C LYS A 5 -3.10 11.01 -0.13
N PHE A 6 -2.99 10.32 1.00
CA PHE A 6 -4.08 10.15 1.94
C PHE A 6 -3.97 11.12 3.12
N SER A 7 -5.10 11.54 3.67
CA SER A 7 -5.18 12.35 4.89
C SER A 7 -4.63 11.56 6.09
N LYS A 8 -3.98 12.28 7.02
CA LYS A 8 -3.44 11.65 8.25
C LYS A 8 -4.55 10.97 9.06
N ARG A 9 -5.76 11.54 9.03
CA ARG A 9 -6.96 10.97 9.67
C ARG A 9 -7.34 9.64 9.03
N ALA A 10 -7.45 9.56 7.70
CA ALA A 10 -7.80 8.32 7.01
C ALA A 10 -6.80 7.19 7.30
N ILE A 11 -5.50 7.51 7.29
CA ILE A 11 -4.45 6.56 7.67
C ILE A 11 -4.63 6.09 9.11
N TRP A 12 -4.86 7.02 10.05
CA TRP A 12 -5.05 6.68 11.46
C TRP A 12 -6.28 5.80 11.67
N MET A 13 -7.40 6.12 11.02
CA MET A 13 -8.63 5.32 11.08
C MET A 13 -8.41 3.92 10.53
N ALA A 14 -7.79 3.80 9.37
CA ALA A 14 -7.52 2.51 8.72
C ALA A 14 -6.59 1.61 9.56
N VAL A 15 -5.61 2.19 10.26
CA VAL A 15 -4.69 1.44 11.12
C VAL A 15 -5.38 0.97 12.41
N ASN A 16 -6.35 1.73 12.93
CA ASN A 16 -7.07 1.40 14.16
C ASN A 16 -8.39 0.65 13.91
N SER A 17 -8.69 0.28 12.66
CA SER A 17 -9.85 -0.53 12.30
C SER A 17 -9.48 -2.02 12.20
N GLU A 18 -10.45 -2.84 11.78
CA GLU A 18 -10.22 -4.26 11.46
C GLU A 18 -9.18 -4.48 10.34
N HIS A 19 -8.83 -3.44 9.57
CA HIS A 19 -7.83 -3.53 8.52
C HIS A 19 -6.39 -3.30 9.02
N GLY A 20 -6.19 -2.95 10.28
CA GLY A 20 -4.87 -2.67 10.86
C GLY A 20 -3.87 -3.82 10.67
N ASP A 21 -4.27 -5.05 11.01
CA ASP A 21 -3.43 -6.24 10.83
C ASP A 21 -3.08 -6.47 9.36
N ARG A 22 -4.05 -6.28 8.45
CA ARG A 22 -3.84 -6.43 7.02
C ARG A 22 -2.86 -5.40 6.45
N LEU A 23 -2.95 -4.16 6.91
CA LEU A 23 -2.00 -3.10 6.52
C LEU A 23 -0.57 -3.42 6.98
N VAL A 24 -0.41 -4.02 8.16
CA VAL A 24 0.89 -4.50 8.66
C VAL A 24 1.43 -5.64 7.79
N GLU A 25 0.59 -6.61 7.41
CA GLU A 25 0.97 -7.70 6.50
C GLU A 25 1.44 -7.16 5.15
N ILE A 26 0.69 -6.23 4.56
CA ILE A 26 1.05 -5.57 3.30
C ILE A 26 2.41 -4.90 3.42
N ALA A 27 2.66 -4.15 4.51
CA ALA A 27 3.95 -3.49 4.74
C ALA A 27 5.10 -4.49 4.87
N ARG A 28 4.90 -5.60 5.61
CA ARG A 28 5.90 -6.67 5.75
C ARG A 28 6.21 -7.33 4.42
N GLU A 29 5.20 -7.66 3.63
CA GLU A 29 5.37 -8.30 2.32
C GLU A 29 6.08 -7.35 1.35
N HIS A 30 5.71 -6.07 1.34
CA HIS A 30 6.37 -5.06 0.51
C HIS A 30 7.87 -4.92 0.86
N VAL A 31 8.22 -4.91 2.15
CA VAL A 31 9.64 -4.89 2.59
C VAL A 31 10.36 -6.18 2.20
N ARG A 32 9.72 -7.35 2.34
CA ARG A 32 10.30 -8.64 1.93
C ARG A 32 10.62 -8.65 0.44
N LEU A 33 9.67 -8.24 -0.40
CA LEU A 33 9.81 -8.19 -1.85
C LEU A 33 10.84 -7.15 -2.31
N ALA A 34 10.89 -5.98 -1.66
CA ALA A 34 11.92 -4.98 -1.94
C ALA A 34 13.33 -5.51 -1.64
N LYS A 35 13.51 -6.21 -0.51
CA LYS A 35 14.78 -6.86 -0.16
C LYS A 35 15.15 -7.97 -1.14
N GLU A 36 14.16 -8.74 -1.61
CA GLU A 36 14.34 -9.79 -2.61
C GLU A 36 14.80 -9.20 -3.95
N LEU A 37 14.23 -8.07 -4.39
CA LEU A 37 14.70 -7.33 -5.56
C LEU A 37 16.14 -6.84 -5.40
N THR A 38 16.52 -6.29 -4.23
CA THR A 38 17.90 -5.83 -3.99
C THR A 38 18.89 -6.99 -3.94
N THR A 39 18.50 -8.12 -3.33
CA THR A 39 19.36 -9.30 -3.21
C THR A 39 19.57 -9.97 -4.57
N ASN A 40 18.48 -10.13 -5.33
CA ASN A 40 18.55 -10.66 -6.70
C ASN A 40 19.30 -9.69 -7.62
N GLN A 41 19.19 -8.36 -7.41
CA GLN A 41 20.03 -7.36 -8.11
C GLN A 41 21.53 -7.60 -8.03
N ILE A 42 22.01 -8.18 -6.93
CA ILE A 42 23.42 -8.50 -6.74
C ILE A 42 23.80 -9.80 -7.48
N ALA A 43 22.83 -10.67 -7.75
CA ALA A 43 22.99 -11.92 -8.50
C ALA A 43 22.80 -11.76 -10.03
N ASP A 44 22.35 -10.59 -10.50
CA ASP A 44 21.92 -10.27 -11.89
C ASP A 44 23.02 -10.25 -12.97
N LEU A 45 24.13 -10.97 -12.80
CA LEU A 45 25.19 -11.06 -13.83
C LEU A 45 25.03 -12.21 -14.83
N ASP A 46 24.08 -13.13 -14.65
CA ASP A 46 23.98 -14.29 -15.54
C ASP A 46 22.54 -14.84 -15.64
N ASP A 47 22.14 -15.27 -16.83
CA ASP A 47 20.88 -15.97 -17.16
C ASP A 47 19.56 -15.15 -17.17
N GLY A 48 18.95 -15.04 -18.37
CA GLY A 48 17.69 -14.35 -18.67
C GLY A 48 16.42 -14.81 -17.95
N THR A 49 16.47 -15.85 -17.10
CA THR A 49 15.39 -16.26 -16.19
C THR A 49 15.00 -15.13 -15.20
N THR A 50 15.94 -14.24 -14.91
CA THR A 50 15.81 -13.15 -13.93
C THR A 50 14.82 -12.05 -14.33
N TYR A 51 14.63 -11.79 -15.62
CA TYR A 51 13.65 -10.80 -16.09
C TYR A 51 12.20 -11.17 -15.69
N ASN A 52 11.88 -12.46 -15.67
CA ASN A 52 10.56 -12.95 -15.27
C ASN A 52 10.31 -12.75 -13.77
N VAL A 53 11.32 -13.00 -12.93
CA VAL A 53 11.23 -12.84 -11.47
C VAL A 53 11.01 -11.38 -11.08
N ARG A 54 11.76 -10.45 -11.67
CA ARG A 54 11.57 -9.01 -11.45
C ARG A 54 10.17 -8.55 -11.86
N GLY A 55 9.65 -9.03 -13.00
CA GLY A 55 8.31 -8.71 -13.46
C GLY A 55 7.22 -9.21 -12.50
N ILE A 56 7.34 -10.44 -12.00
CA ILE A 56 6.40 -11.03 -11.04
C ILE A 56 6.45 -10.26 -9.71
N ILE A 57 7.64 -9.98 -9.18
CA ILE A 57 7.77 -9.23 -7.92
C ILE A 57 7.22 -7.80 -8.09
N GLY A 58 7.53 -7.13 -9.20
CA GLY A 58 7.00 -5.81 -9.51
C GLY A 58 5.46 -5.79 -9.57
N ALA A 59 4.86 -6.75 -10.26
CA ALA A 59 3.40 -6.90 -10.31
C ALA A 59 2.79 -7.13 -8.92
N ARG A 60 3.44 -7.94 -8.07
CA ARG A 60 2.98 -8.17 -6.70
C ARG A 60 3.06 -6.91 -5.84
N ILE A 61 4.13 -6.13 -5.98
CA ILE A 61 4.27 -4.83 -5.30
C ILE A 61 3.12 -3.88 -5.69
N GLU A 62 2.78 -3.81 -6.98
CA GLU A 62 1.68 -2.95 -7.44
C GLU A 62 0.31 -3.43 -6.92
N GLN A 63 0.08 -4.75 -6.83
CA GLN A 63 -1.12 -5.29 -6.19
C GLN A 63 -1.23 -4.88 -4.72
N LEU A 64 -0.14 -5.03 -3.96
CA LEU A 64 -0.08 -4.64 -2.55
C LEU A 64 -0.33 -3.14 -2.34
N ARG A 65 0.18 -2.30 -3.26
CA ARG A 65 -0.08 -0.86 -3.25
C ARG A 65 -1.54 -0.55 -3.54
N ALA A 66 -2.13 -1.20 -4.55
CA ALA A 66 -3.54 -1.03 -4.89
C ALA A 66 -4.44 -1.45 -3.72
N GLU A 67 -4.13 -2.58 -3.06
CA GLU A 67 -4.87 -3.06 -1.90
C GLU A 67 -4.79 -2.09 -0.72
N ARG A 68 -3.58 -1.63 -0.36
CA ARG A 68 -3.41 -0.58 0.67
C ARG A 68 -4.21 0.66 0.33
N ASN A 69 -4.15 1.13 -0.91
CA ASN A 69 -4.84 2.33 -1.33
C ASN A 69 -6.36 2.15 -1.25
N ALA A 70 -6.88 0.98 -1.64
CA ALA A 70 -8.30 0.65 -1.52
C ALA A 70 -8.77 0.59 -0.06
N ILE A 71 -7.94 0.11 0.87
CA ILE A 71 -8.25 0.12 2.30
C ILE A 71 -8.31 1.56 2.81
N ILE A 72 -7.27 2.37 2.57
CA ILE A 72 -7.21 3.73 3.14
C ILE A 72 -8.27 4.64 2.52
N GLN A 73 -8.61 4.44 1.24
CA GLN A 73 -9.64 5.20 0.54
C GLN A 73 -11.02 5.09 1.21
N GLN A 74 -11.32 3.98 1.89
CA GLN A 74 -12.59 3.81 2.63
C GLN A 74 -12.75 4.82 3.78
N TYR A 75 -11.66 5.43 4.24
CA TYR A 75 -11.63 6.35 5.38
C TYR A 75 -11.38 7.81 4.99
N GLU A 76 -11.28 8.13 3.68
CA GLU A 76 -11.07 9.51 3.21
C GLU A 76 -12.29 10.42 3.40
N GLU A 77 -13.50 9.86 3.49
CA GLU A 77 -14.74 10.65 3.54
C GLU A 77 -15.78 10.03 4.49
N GLU A 78 -15.47 10.05 5.79
CA GLU A 78 -16.48 9.89 6.86
C GLU A 78 -17.01 11.26 7.37
N ASP A 79 -16.70 12.35 6.67
CA ASP A 79 -16.85 13.73 7.18
C ASP A 79 -17.91 14.56 6.43
N THR A 80 -18.89 13.93 5.77
CA THR A 80 -19.99 14.65 5.09
C THR A 80 -21.30 14.74 5.89
N TYR A 81 -21.34 14.30 7.15
CA TYR A 81 -22.50 14.48 8.03
C TYR A 81 -22.08 14.95 9.43
N GLY A 82 -21.64 16.21 9.52
CA GLY A 82 -21.24 16.83 10.79
C GLY A 82 -21.44 18.33 10.91
N ASP A 83 -22.04 19.01 9.93
CA ASP A 83 -22.41 20.43 10.04
C ASP A 83 -23.89 20.62 9.70
N SER A 84 -24.74 20.36 10.69
CA SER A 84 -26.16 20.71 10.68
C SER A 84 -26.58 21.14 12.08
N SER A 85 -25.92 22.18 12.61
CA SER A 85 -26.42 22.92 13.76
C SER A 85 -25.62 24.20 14.00
N ASN A 86 -26.08 25.31 13.42
CA ASN A 86 -26.48 26.53 14.14
C ASN A 86 -26.24 27.79 13.31
N GLY A 87 -27.34 28.43 12.91
CA GLY A 87 -27.39 29.76 12.35
C GLY A 87 -28.84 30.21 12.31
N SER A 88 -29.41 30.41 13.50
CA SER A 88 -30.70 31.09 13.70
C SER A 88 -30.68 32.51 13.14
#